data_AF-A0AAV7KWL7-F1
#
_entry.id   AF-A0AAV7KWL7-F1
#
_cell.length_a   1.000
_cell.length_b   1.000
_cell.length_c   1.000
_cell.angle_alpha   90.00
_cell.angle_beta   90.00
_cell.angle_gamma   90.00
#
_symmetry.space_group_name_H-M   'P 1'
#
loop_
_entity.id
_entity.type
_entity.pdbx_description
1 polymer ?
#
loop_
_entity_poly.entity_id
_entity_poly.type
_entity_poly.pdbx_seq_one_letter_code
_entity_poly.pdbx_strand_id
1 'polypeptide(L)'
;MDLCDMWRFLHGQERGYSYYSAVHDTHSRLDMLQRIKMTEYRARGISDHAPLQMAVSVGPQPPGIEWHMHTWQLQNTKVVEGLEQATHRYFAENTGSVQSPIVLWEAYKATVRGEIIAGEVAEGQNREKRLATLETLETELITLEQRYGTHLTPDIKKQINQTREEYNVVTRDEARQ
;
A
#
# COMPACT_ATOMS: atom_id res chain seq x y z
N MET A 1 -4.17 -22.43 13.94
CA MET A 1 -3.33 -22.55 12.74
C MET A 1 -2.12 -23.35 13.13
N ASP A 2 -2.00 -24.58 12.64
CA ASP A 2 -0.90 -25.47 13.01
C ASP A 2 0.32 -25.18 12.14
N LEU A 3 1.46 -24.97 12.81
CA LEU A 3 2.77 -24.80 12.19
C LEU A 3 3.20 -26.15 11.59
N CYS A 4 3.20 -26.26 10.26
CA CYS A 4 3.66 -27.47 9.56
C CYS A 4 5.06 -27.25 8.98
N ASP A 5 6.02 -28.11 9.34
CA ASP A 5 7.34 -28.17 8.70
C ASP A 5 7.18 -28.74 7.28
N MET A 6 7.10 -27.82 6.31
CA MET A 6 6.87 -28.16 4.91
C MET A 6 8.03 -28.95 4.29
N TRP A 7 9.26 -28.73 4.76
CA TRP A 7 10.41 -29.47 4.26
C TRP A 7 10.30 -30.93 4.68
N ARG A 8 9.99 -31.22 5.95
CA ARG A 8 9.73 -32.61 6.40
C ARG A 8 8.57 -33.25 5.65
N PHE A 9 7.52 -32.49 5.39
CA PHE A 9 6.37 -32.98 4.65
C PHE A 9 6.76 -33.42 3.22
N LEU A 10 7.61 -32.64 2.54
CA LEU A 10 8.02 -32.90 1.15
C LEU A 10 9.14 -33.95 1.02
N HIS A 11 10.03 -34.03 2.02
CA HIS A 11 11.26 -34.82 1.95
C HIS A 11 11.26 -36.04 2.89
N GLY A 12 10.16 -36.29 3.61
CA GLY A 12 9.97 -37.47 4.45
C GLY A 12 11.11 -37.72 5.45
N GLN A 13 11.93 -38.73 5.18
CA GLN A 13 13.05 -39.18 6.01
C GLN A 13 14.42 -38.64 5.55
N GLU A 14 14.47 -37.84 4.48
CA GLU A 14 15.73 -37.28 4.01
C GLU A 14 16.37 -36.35 5.05
N ARG A 15 17.71 -36.29 5.03
CA ARG A 15 18.49 -35.42 5.90
C ARG A 15 18.98 -34.21 5.12
N GLY A 16 18.26 -33.10 5.25
CA GLY A 16 18.68 -31.78 4.77
C GLY A 16 18.88 -30.82 5.94
N TYR A 17 19.95 -30.04 5.88
CA TYR A 17 20.34 -29.12 6.95
C TYR A 17 20.56 -27.74 6.37
N SER A 18 20.01 -26.73 7.05
CA SER A 18 20.14 -25.35 6.64
C SER A 18 21.37 -24.68 7.25
N TYR A 19 21.99 -25.28 8.27
CA TYR A 19 23.09 -24.70 9.03
C TYR A 19 24.15 -25.75 9.41
N TYR A 20 25.40 -25.31 9.51
CA TYR A 20 26.51 -26.07 10.08
C TYR A 20 27.31 -25.23 11.09
N SER A 21 27.46 -25.73 12.31
CA SER A 21 28.31 -25.12 13.33
C SER A 21 29.71 -25.73 13.28
N ALA A 22 30.70 -24.96 12.83
CA ALA A 22 32.09 -25.42 12.83
C ALA A 22 32.65 -25.63 14.26
N VAL A 23 32.18 -24.85 15.23
CA VAL A 23 32.64 -24.91 16.63
C VAL A 23 32.17 -26.19 17.32
N HIS A 24 30.96 -26.63 17.01
CA HIS A 24 30.34 -27.79 17.65
C HIS A 24 30.35 -29.04 16.77
N ASP A 25 30.83 -28.93 15.53
CA ASP A 25 30.80 -29.99 14.51
C ASP A 25 29.39 -30.61 14.35
N THR A 26 28.37 -29.74 14.30
CA THR A 26 26.97 -30.18 14.20
C THR A 26 26.23 -29.52 13.06
N HIS A 27 25.31 -30.29 12.48
CA HIS A 27 24.34 -29.80 11.50
C HIS A 27 22.98 -29.54 12.15
N SER A 28 22.34 -28.44 11.78
CA SER A 28 21.01 -28.08 12.26
C SER A 28 20.13 -27.55 11.13
N ARG A 29 18.82 -27.55 11.37
CA ARG A 29 17.83 -26.96 10.47
C ARG A 29 17.18 -25.79 11.19
N LEU A 30 17.58 -24.58 10.82
CA LEU A 30 17.10 -23.34 11.42
C LEU A 30 16.14 -22.60 10.48
N ASP A 31 16.28 -22.81 9.18
CA ASP A 31 15.47 -22.14 8.16
C ASP A 31 14.24 -23.00 7.85
N MET A 32 13.14 -22.71 8.55
CA MET A 32 11.82 -23.33 8.36
C MET A 32 10.81 -22.30 7.85
N LEU A 33 10.02 -22.71 6.86
CA LEU A 33 9.00 -21.86 6.26
C LEU A 33 7.68 -22.61 6.12
N GLN A 34 6.59 -21.86 6.22
CA GLN A 34 5.23 -22.37 6.10
C GLN A 34 4.71 -22.19 4.66
N ARG A 35 3.87 -23.13 4.19
CA ARG A 35 3.05 -23.00 2.95
C ARG A 35 3.82 -22.86 1.62
N ILE A 36 4.67 -23.83 1.29
CA ILE A 36 5.47 -23.94 0.07
C ILE A 36 5.22 -25.28 -0.65
N LYS A 37 5.24 -25.31 -1.99
CA LYS A 37 5.00 -26.55 -2.76
C LYS A 37 6.26 -27.37 -3.09
N MET A 38 7.45 -26.75 -3.09
CA MET A 38 8.74 -27.43 -3.23
C MET A 38 9.84 -26.69 -2.46
N THR A 39 10.76 -27.42 -1.85
CA THR A 39 11.91 -26.89 -1.11
C THR A 39 13.18 -27.67 -1.46
N GLU A 40 14.35 -27.05 -1.54
CA GLU A 40 15.63 -27.76 -1.70
C GLU A 40 16.76 -26.95 -1.07
N TYR A 41 17.61 -27.58 -0.25
CA TYR A 41 18.82 -26.92 0.26
C TYR A 41 19.94 -26.99 -0.79
N ARG A 42 20.54 -25.85 -1.11
CA ARG A 42 21.69 -25.73 -2.02
C ARG A 42 23.02 -25.83 -1.27
N ALA A 43 24.10 -26.01 -2.02
CA ALA A 43 25.44 -26.11 -1.46
C ALA A 43 25.81 -24.85 -0.66
N ARG A 44 26.43 -25.03 0.51
CA ARG A 44 27.01 -23.96 1.33
C ARG A 44 28.25 -23.42 0.64
N GLY A 45 28.11 -22.30 -0.06
CA GLY A 45 29.22 -21.67 -0.79
C GLY A 45 29.84 -20.48 -0.06
N ILE A 46 29.01 -19.64 0.59
CA ILE A 46 29.41 -18.30 1.05
C ILE A 46 29.16 -18.10 2.56
N SER A 47 28.32 -18.94 3.17
CA SER A 47 27.92 -18.87 4.58
C SER A 47 27.89 -20.27 5.20
N ASP A 48 27.94 -20.32 6.53
CA ASP A 48 27.58 -21.45 7.38
C ASP A 48 26.10 -21.88 7.22
N HIS A 49 25.28 -21.05 6.59
CA HIS A 49 23.93 -21.38 6.13
C HIS A 49 23.89 -21.89 4.68
N ALA A 50 23.11 -22.94 4.46
CA ALA A 50 22.77 -23.47 3.16
C ALA A 50 21.58 -22.68 2.57
N PRO A 51 21.69 -22.11 1.36
CA PRO A 51 20.58 -21.41 0.74
C PRO A 51 19.39 -22.36 0.55
N LEU A 52 18.20 -21.93 0.95
CA LEU A 52 16.95 -22.66 0.71
C LEU A 52 16.31 -22.15 -0.59
N GLN A 53 16.29 -22.98 -1.62
CA GLN A 53 15.52 -22.71 -2.82
C GLN A 53 14.11 -23.25 -2.66
N MET A 54 13.12 -22.50 -3.15
CA MET A 54 11.72 -22.93 -3.13
C MET A 54 10.98 -22.56 -4.40
N ALA A 55 9.96 -23.36 -4.72
CA ALA A 55 8.96 -23.00 -5.72
C ALA A 55 7.63 -22.71 -5.00
N VAL A 56 7.18 -21.46 -5.14
CA VAL A 56 5.87 -21.03 -4.64
C VAL A 56 4.92 -20.97 -5.82
N SER A 57 3.86 -21.78 -5.77
CA SER A 57 2.76 -21.69 -6.73
C SER A 57 1.67 -20.84 -6.09
N VAL A 58 1.65 -19.56 -6.46
CA VAL A 58 0.55 -18.66 -6.18
C VAL A 58 -0.51 -18.95 -7.23
N GLY A 59 -1.41 -19.89 -6.95
CA GLY A 59 -2.60 -20.06 -7.78
C GLY A 59 -3.50 -18.82 -7.66
N PRO A 60 -4.52 -18.66 -8.53
CA PRO A 60 -5.57 -17.67 -8.31
C PRO A 60 -6.30 -18.06 -7.02
N GLN A 61 -5.83 -17.57 -5.88
CA GLN A 61 -6.64 -17.57 -4.68
C GLN A 61 -7.76 -16.56 -4.91
N PRO A 62 -9.03 -16.90 -4.57
CA PRO A 62 -10.02 -15.85 -4.42
C PRO A 62 -9.41 -14.82 -3.46
N PRO A 63 -9.42 -13.52 -3.80
CA PRO A 63 -8.86 -12.51 -2.91
C PRO A 63 -9.52 -12.70 -1.55
N GLY A 64 -8.71 -12.97 -0.53
CA GLY A 64 -9.21 -13.00 0.84
C GLY A 64 -9.92 -11.68 1.11
N ILE A 65 -10.99 -11.71 1.91
CA ILE A 65 -11.69 -10.50 2.38
C ILE A 65 -10.84 -9.85 3.51
N GLU A 66 -9.54 -9.80 3.31
CA GLU A 66 -8.63 -9.11 4.19
C GLU A 66 -8.40 -7.73 3.59
N TRP A 67 -8.73 -6.71 4.38
CA TRP A 67 -8.42 -5.35 4.01
C TRP A 67 -6.90 -5.18 4.00
N HIS A 68 -6.40 -4.58 2.94
CA HIS A 68 -4.99 -4.23 2.81
C HIS A 68 -4.89 -2.72 2.55
N MET A 69 -4.03 -2.06 3.32
CA MET A 69 -3.65 -0.67 3.05
C MET A 69 -2.93 -0.58 1.70
N HIS A 70 -3.28 0.40 0.88
CA HIS A 70 -2.59 0.65 -0.36
C HIS A 70 -1.22 1.31 -0.10
N THR A 71 -0.15 0.76 -0.67
CA THR A 71 1.23 1.19 -0.37
C THR A 71 1.54 2.63 -0.78
N TRP A 72 0.86 3.18 -1.79
CA TRP A 72 1.03 4.57 -2.21
C TRP A 72 0.63 5.58 -1.12
N GLN A 73 -0.23 5.20 -0.18
CA GLN A 73 -0.65 6.08 0.92
C GLN A 73 0.51 6.41 1.86
N LEU A 74 1.46 5.48 2.01
CA LEU A 74 2.66 5.71 2.81
C LEU A 74 3.64 6.66 2.11
N GLN A 75 3.46 6.92 0.83
CA GLN A 75 4.26 7.88 0.06
C GLN A 75 3.65 9.29 0.10
N ASN A 76 2.37 9.42 0.45
CA ASN A 76 1.69 10.70 0.58
C ASN A 76 2.00 11.32 1.95
N THR A 77 2.79 12.41 1.95
CA THR A 77 3.21 13.08 3.18
C THR A 77 2.04 13.60 4.01
N LYS A 78 0.95 14.06 3.39
CA LYS A 78 -0.24 14.53 4.12
C LYS A 78 -0.92 13.39 4.88
N VAL A 79 -0.95 12.20 4.28
CA VAL A 79 -1.50 11.01 4.94
C VAL A 79 -0.62 10.63 6.13
N VAL A 80 0.71 10.61 5.94
CA VAL A 80 1.65 10.28 7.01
C VAL A 80 1.55 11.29 8.18
N GLU A 81 1.53 12.58 7.88
CA GLU A 81 1.37 13.65 8.89
C GLU A 81 0.02 13.53 9.63
N GLY A 82 -1.06 13.21 8.92
CA GLY A 82 -2.38 12.98 9.52
C GLY A 82 -2.39 11.78 10.47
N LEU A 83 -1.75 10.67 10.07
CA LEU A 83 -1.63 9.48 10.91
C LEU A 83 -0.75 9.73 12.14
N GLU A 84 0.33 10.52 12.01
CA GLU A 84 1.17 10.92 13.13
C GLU A 84 0.36 11.74 14.15
N GLN A 85 -0.41 12.73 13.69
CA GLN A 85 -1.28 13.52 14.54
C GLN A 85 -2.37 12.66 15.23
N ALA A 86 -3.01 11.76 14.48
CA ALA A 86 -4.00 10.83 15.03
C ALA A 86 -3.38 9.92 16.09
N THR A 87 -2.13 9.48 15.87
CA THR A 87 -1.38 8.66 16.82
C THR A 87 -1.12 9.40 18.13
N HIS A 88 -0.59 10.63 18.04
CA HIS A 88 -0.34 11.45 19.22
C HIS A 88 -1.63 11.73 20.00
N ARG A 89 -2.70 12.09 19.28
CA ARG A 89 -4.01 12.34 19.88
C ARG A 89 -4.55 11.10 20.60
N TYR A 90 -4.51 9.94 19.96
CA TYR A 90 -5.01 8.70 20.53
C TYR A 90 -4.32 8.40 21.87
N PHE A 91 -2.99 8.42 21.93
CA PHE A 91 -2.27 8.12 23.16
C PHE A 91 -2.42 9.22 24.21
N ALA A 92 -2.52 10.50 23.83
CA ALA A 92 -2.78 11.58 24.77
C ALA A 92 -4.15 11.41 25.47
N GLU A 93 -5.18 10.95 24.75
CA GLU A 93 -6.53 10.81 25.27
C GLU A 93 -6.77 9.49 26.01
N ASN A 94 -6.09 8.40 25.62
CA ASN A 94 -6.40 7.05 26.07
C ASN A 94 -5.36 6.45 27.02
N THR A 95 -4.21 7.10 27.25
CA THR A 95 -3.22 6.57 28.21
C THR A 95 -3.82 6.54 29.61
N GLY A 96 -3.84 5.36 30.24
CA GLY A 96 -4.39 5.14 31.58
C GLY A 96 -5.91 4.90 31.62
N SER A 97 -6.61 4.92 30.48
CA SER A 97 -8.06 4.64 30.42
C SER A 97 -8.38 3.15 30.62
N VAL A 98 -7.44 2.27 30.27
CA VAL A 98 -7.52 0.82 30.44
C VAL A 98 -6.26 0.30 31.13
N GLN A 99 -6.40 -0.72 31.99
CA GLN A 99 -5.26 -1.32 32.68
C GLN A 99 -4.42 -2.24 31.78
N SER A 100 -5.02 -2.78 30.72
CA SER A 100 -4.34 -3.72 29.81
C SER A 100 -3.70 -2.96 28.63
N PRO A 101 -2.36 -2.98 28.48
CA PRO A 101 -1.69 -2.41 27.31
C PRO A 101 -2.10 -3.08 25.99
N ILE A 102 -2.50 -4.36 26.05
CA ILE A 102 -3.00 -5.09 24.87
C ILE A 102 -4.29 -4.46 24.37
N VAL A 103 -5.23 -4.17 25.27
CA VAL A 103 -6.51 -3.55 24.89
C VAL A 103 -6.29 -2.15 24.31
N LEU A 104 -5.39 -1.37 24.91
CA LEU A 104 -4.99 -0.06 24.40
C LEU A 104 -4.43 -0.17 22.98
N TRP A 105 -3.54 -1.15 22.74
CA TRP A 105 -2.94 -1.38 21.42
C TRP A 105 -3.95 -1.87 20.37
N GLU A 106 -4.85 -2.78 20.74
CA GLU A 106 -5.89 -3.26 19.82
C GLU A 106 -6.85 -2.13 19.41
N ALA A 107 -7.25 -1.29 20.36
CA ALA A 107 -8.09 -0.13 20.07
C ALA A 107 -7.35 0.91 19.21
N TYR A 108 -6.07 1.18 19.48
CA TYR A 108 -5.23 2.05 18.65
C TYR A 108 -5.18 1.56 17.19
N LYS A 109 -4.92 0.27 16.96
CA LYS A 109 -4.90 -0.31 15.61
C LYS A 109 -6.23 -0.12 14.88
N ALA A 110 -7.36 -0.28 15.58
CA ALA A 110 -8.68 -0.05 15.01
C ALA A 110 -8.89 1.43 14.64
N THR A 111 -8.44 2.36 15.49
CA THR A 111 -8.49 3.79 15.22
C THR A 111 -7.67 4.17 14.00
N VAL A 112 -6.38 3.79 13.94
CA VAL A 112 -5.49 4.08 12.81
C VAL A 112 -6.05 3.53 11.50
N ARG A 113 -6.60 2.31 11.54
CA ARG A 113 -7.26 1.74 10.36
C ARG A 113 -8.48 2.57 9.92
N GLY A 114 -9.27 3.06 10.87
CA GLY A 114 -10.37 3.98 10.59
C GLY A 114 -9.92 5.27 9.91
N GLU A 115 -8.82 5.87 10.40
CA GLU A 115 -8.24 7.08 9.80
C GLU A 115 -7.76 6.84 8.36
N ILE A 116 -7.10 5.71 8.11
CA ILE A 116 -6.65 5.33 6.76
C ILE A 116 -7.85 5.19 5.81
N ILE A 117 -8.88 4.43 6.22
CA ILE A 117 -10.08 4.20 5.40
C ILE A 117 -10.81 5.53 5.14
N ALA A 118 -10.94 6.39 6.15
CA ALA A 118 -11.56 7.71 5.99
C ALA A 118 -10.79 8.58 4.98
N GLY A 119 -9.45 8.53 5.04
CA GLY A 119 -8.58 9.18 4.06
C GLY A 119 -8.79 8.66 2.63
N GLU A 120 -8.92 7.35 2.44
CA GLU A 120 -9.20 6.74 1.13
C GLU A 120 -10.50 7.25 0.52
N VAL A 121 -11.56 7.28 1.33
CA VAL A 121 -12.87 7.74 0.89
C VAL A 121 -12.82 9.22 0.54
N ALA A 122 -12.18 10.05 1.37
CA ALA A 122 -12.04 11.48 1.12
C ALA A 122 -11.24 11.77 -0.16
N GLU A 123 -10.14 11.05 -0.39
CA GLU A 123 -9.34 11.20 -1.59
C GLU A 123 -10.10 10.76 -2.85
N GLY A 124 -10.85 9.65 -2.76
CA GLY A 124 -11.74 9.21 -3.84
C GLY A 124 -12.78 10.28 -4.22
N GLN A 125 -13.41 10.90 -3.22
CA GLN A 125 -14.37 11.99 -3.42
C GLN A 125 -13.71 13.25 -4.01
N ASN A 126 -12.51 13.61 -3.56
CA ASN A 126 -11.77 14.75 -4.12
C ASN A 126 -11.38 14.51 -5.57
N ARG A 127 -10.95 13.28 -5.90
CA ARG A 127 -10.68 12.89 -7.28
C ARG A 127 -11.91 12.99 -8.16
N GLU A 128 -13.06 12.52 -7.69
CA GLU A 128 -14.32 12.59 -8.43
C GLU A 128 -14.76 14.04 -8.69
N LYS A 129 -14.71 14.90 -7.67
CA LYS A 129 -14.99 16.35 -7.82
C LYS A 129 -14.04 17.01 -8.81
N ARG A 130 -12.76 16.63 -8.78
CA ARG A 130 -11.74 17.15 -9.70
C ARG A 130 -12.06 16.77 -11.15
N LEU A 131 -12.39 15.50 -11.39
CA LEU A 131 -12.76 15.00 -12.72
C LEU A 131 -14.01 15.71 -13.25
N ALA A 132 -15.04 15.88 -12.42
CA ALA A 132 -16.24 16.63 -12.80
C ALA A 132 -15.95 18.10 -13.15
N THR A 133 -15.01 18.72 -12.42
CA THR A 133 -14.54 20.08 -12.73
C THR A 133 -13.85 20.14 -14.09
N LEU A 134 -12.96 19.18 -14.39
CA LEU A 134 -12.27 19.10 -15.68
C LEU A 134 -13.26 18.90 -16.85
N GLU A 135 -14.25 18.03 -16.68
CA GLU A 135 -15.31 17.80 -17.69
C GLU A 135 -16.13 19.07 -17.97
N THR A 136 -16.42 19.83 -16.91
CA THR A 136 -17.12 21.12 -17.03
C THR A 136 -16.29 22.13 -17.81
N LEU A 137 -15.00 22.26 -17.47
CA LEU A 137 -14.07 23.17 -18.14
C LEU A 137 -13.84 22.78 -19.61
N GLU A 138 -13.76 21.49 -19.93
CA GLU A 138 -13.66 21.00 -21.31
C GLU A 138 -14.91 21.37 -22.12
N THR A 139 -16.09 21.15 -21.57
CA THR A 139 -17.36 21.49 -22.22
C THR A 139 -17.45 23.00 -22.47
N GLU A 140 -17.02 23.82 -21.50
CA GLU A 140 -16.95 25.27 -21.64
C GLU A 140 -15.96 25.69 -22.74
N LEU A 141 -14.77 25.10 -22.77
CA LEU A 141 -13.76 25.39 -23.80
C LEU A 141 -14.28 25.07 -25.20
N ILE A 142 -14.88 23.90 -25.41
CA ILE A 142 -15.48 23.52 -26.70
C ILE A 142 -16.52 24.56 -27.12
N THR A 143 -17.37 24.97 -26.19
CA THR A 143 -18.43 25.96 -26.45
C THR A 143 -17.87 27.32 -26.80
N LEU A 144 -16.85 27.79 -26.07
CA LEU A 144 -16.19 29.07 -26.33
C LEU A 144 -15.42 29.06 -27.66
N GLU A 145 -14.74 27.96 -28.00
CA GLU A 145 -14.02 27.80 -29.27
C GLU A 145 -14.97 27.80 -30.47
N GLN A 146 -16.13 27.12 -30.36
CA GLN A 146 -17.18 27.17 -31.39
C GLN A 146 -17.71 28.60 -31.59
N ARG A 147 -17.98 29.33 -30.49
CA ARG A 147 -18.42 30.73 -30.56
C ARG A 147 -17.35 31.66 -31.12
N TYR A 148 -16.08 31.42 -30.81
CA TYR A 148 -14.98 32.20 -31.36
C TYR A 148 -14.83 31.99 -32.88
N GLY A 149 -15.07 30.76 -33.35
CA GLY A 149 -15.07 30.42 -34.77
C GLY A 149 -16.18 31.13 -35.57
N THR A 150 -17.31 31.44 -34.95
CA THR A 150 -18.41 32.21 -35.59
C THR A 150 -18.28 33.72 -35.37
N HIS A 151 -17.75 34.14 -34.21
CA HIS A 151 -17.58 35.54 -33.81
C HIS A 151 -16.19 35.76 -33.18
N LEU A 152 -15.28 36.36 -33.96
CA LEU A 152 -13.88 36.60 -33.59
C LEU A 152 -13.70 37.78 -32.62
N THR A 153 -14.41 37.78 -31.49
CA THR A 153 -14.33 38.85 -30.48
C THR A 153 -13.16 38.65 -29.51
N PRO A 154 -12.44 39.74 -29.14
CA PRO A 154 -11.36 39.68 -28.16
C PRO A 154 -11.81 39.18 -26.78
N ASP A 155 -13.07 39.44 -26.41
CA ASP A 155 -13.64 39.01 -25.13
C ASP A 155 -13.76 37.49 -25.02
N ILE A 156 -14.25 36.82 -26.07
CA ILE A 156 -14.33 35.35 -26.12
C ILE A 156 -12.92 34.74 -26.06
N LYS A 157 -11.96 35.34 -26.76
CA LYS A 157 -10.55 34.90 -26.70
C LYS A 157 -9.96 35.02 -25.29
N LYS A 158 -10.34 36.08 -24.55
CA LYS A 158 -9.93 36.26 -23.15
C LYS A 158 -10.52 35.17 -22.26
N GLN A 159 -11.81 34.87 -22.41
CA GLN A 159 -12.49 33.80 -21.66
C GLN A 159 -11.84 32.43 -21.92
N ILE A 160 -11.57 32.08 -23.17
CA ILE A 160 -10.86 30.83 -23.52
C ILE A 160 -9.52 30.71 -22.78
N ASN A 161 -8.73 31.79 -22.76
CA ASN A 161 -7.44 31.77 -22.08
C ASN A 161 -7.59 31.63 -20.56
N GLN A 162 -8.64 32.22 -19.97
CA GLN A 162 -8.94 32.07 -18.55
C GLN A 162 -9.33 30.63 -18.22
N THR A 163 -10.29 30.05 -18.94
CA THR A 163 -10.73 28.65 -18.75
C THR A 163 -9.58 27.66 -18.96
N ARG A 164 -8.67 27.92 -19.92
CA ARG A 164 -7.45 27.11 -20.10
C ARG A 164 -6.50 27.20 -18.92
N GLU A 165 -6.33 28.39 -18.33
CA GLU A 165 -5.48 28.53 -17.14
C GLU A 165 -6.09 27.80 -15.95
N GLU A 166 -7.40 27.90 -15.75
CA GLU A 166 -8.12 27.16 -14.72
C GLU A 166 -7.97 25.65 -14.91
N TYR A 167 -8.14 25.14 -16.14
CA TYR A 167 -7.89 23.73 -16.47
C TYR A 167 -6.45 23.32 -16.14
N ASN A 168 -5.46 24.12 -16.56
CA ASN A 168 -4.05 23.85 -16.29
C ASN A 168 -3.71 23.82 -14.80
N VAL A 169 -4.34 24.66 -13.98
CA VAL A 169 -4.17 24.65 -12.52
C VAL A 169 -4.67 23.33 -11.95
N VAL A 170 -5.88 22.91 -12.33
CA VAL A 170 -6.49 21.65 -11.84
C VAL A 170 -5.67 20.43 -12.25
N THR A 171 -5.11 20.41 -13.47
CA THR A 171 -4.23 19.32 -13.94
C THR A 171 -2.85 19.33 -13.27
N ARG A 172 -2.26 20.50 -12.99
CA ARG A 172 -0.95 20.58 -12.33
C ARG A 172 -0.98 20.11 -10.88
N ASP A 173 -2.10 20.31 -10.20
CA ASP A 173 -2.28 19.83 -8.82
C ASP A 173 -2.34 18.30 -8.74
N GLU A 174 -2.66 17.60 -9.84
CA GLU A 174 -2.59 16.14 -9.94
C GLU A 174 -1.16 15.62 -10.06
N ALA A 175 -0.28 16.32 -10.78
CA ALA A 175 1.10 15.88 -11.00
C ALA A 175 2.02 16.05 -9.76
N ARG A 176 1.52 16.70 -8.70
CA ARG A 176 2.26 17.00 -7.46
C ARG A 176 1.90 16.08 -6.29
N GLN A 177 0.89 15.25 -6.43
CA GLN A 177 0.42 14.28 -5.43
C GLN A 177 1.03 12.90 -5.68
#